data_AF-A0ABD0RZW9-F1
#
_entry.id   AF-A0ABD0RZW9-F1
#
_cell.length_a   1.000
_cell.length_b   1.000
_cell.length_c   1.000
_cell.angle_alpha   90.00
_cell.angle_beta   90.00
_cell.angle_gamma   90.00
#
_symmetry.space_group_name_H-M   'P 1'
#
loop_
_entity.id
_entity.type
_entity.pdbx_description
1 polymer ?
#
loop_
_entity_poly.entity_id
_entity_poly.type
_entity_poly.pdbx_seq_one_letter_code
_entity_poly.pdbx_strand_id
1 'polypeptide(L)' 'FYEVISADQLAPPELRSLQNRCLVPGLYATHLERWLTYYPPNQLMIIDGQQLRNDPAKVMDELQKFLGVTPYYNYSQALT' A
#
# COMPACT_ATOMS: atom_id res chain seq x y z
N PHE A 1 21.94 -1.66 -2.52
CA PHE A 1 20.78 -1.78 -1.60
C PHE A 1 21.11 -2.59 -0.35
N TYR A 2 21.93 -3.65 -0.44
CA TYR A 2 22.37 -4.45 0.72
C TYR A 2 22.89 -3.58 1.89
N GLU A 3 23.80 -2.65 1.62
CA GLU A 3 24.36 -1.73 2.64
C GLU A 3 23.29 -0.89 3.37
N VAL A 4 22.22 -0.53 2.67
CA VAL A 4 21.09 0.21 3.26
C VAL A 4 20.31 -0.70 4.22
N ILE A 5 20.09 -1.95 3.85
CA ILE A 5 19.37 -2.92 4.69
C ILE A 5 20.21 -3.34 5.90
N SER A 6 21.53 -3.46 5.71
CA SER A 6 22.46 -3.93 6.75
C SER A 6 23.09 -2.81 7.59
N ALA A 7 22.76 -1.53 7.34
CA ALA A 7 23.33 -0.42 8.08
C ALA A 7 23.03 -0.56 9.58
N ASP A 8 24.07 -0.50 10.40
CA ASP A 8 23.99 -0.58 11.86
C ASP A 8 24.08 0.81 12.50
N GLN A 9 24.23 0.86 13.83
CA GLN A 9 24.31 2.13 14.55
C GLN A 9 25.61 2.93 14.30
N LEU A 10 26.67 2.25 13.83
CA LEU A 10 27.97 2.86 13.53
C LEU A 10 28.04 3.38 12.08
N ALA A 11 27.06 3.03 11.24
CA ALA A 11 26.98 3.49 9.87
C ALA A 11 26.83 5.02 9.74
N PRO A 12 27.31 5.62 8.62
CA PRO A 12 27.17 7.04 8.36
C PRO A 12 25.72 7.55 8.52
N PRO A 13 25.50 8.75 9.09
CA PRO A 13 24.16 9.31 9.31
C PRO A 13 23.28 9.36 8.05
N GLU A 14 23.88 9.63 6.90
CA GLU A 14 23.20 9.67 5.60
C GLU A 14 22.68 8.29 5.20
N LEU A 15 23.48 7.24 5.46
CA LEU A 15 23.11 5.87 5.15
C LEU A 15 21.98 5.38 6.07
N ARG A 16 22.04 5.69 7.36
CA ARG A 16 20.94 5.40 8.31
C ARG A 16 19.67 6.17 7.97
N SER A 17 19.80 7.43 7.54
CA SER A 17 18.65 8.23 7.08
C SER A 17 18.02 7.63 5.83
N LEU A 18 18.84 7.13 4.89
CA LEU A 18 18.34 6.41 3.72
C LEU A 18 17.66 5.09 4.13
N GLN A 19 18.24 4.31 5.03
CA GLN A 19 17.64 3.09 5.57
C GLN A 19 16.25 3.36 6.15
N ASN A 20 16.13 4.36 7.03
CA ASN A 20 14.85 4.72 7.64
C ASN A 20 13.80 5.10 6.57
N ARG A 21 14.18 5.92 5.58
CA ARG A 21 13.27 6.29 4.48
C ARG A 21 12.84 5.11 3.61
N CYS A 22 13.68 4.10 3.45
CA CYS A 22 13.38 2.92 2.63
C CYS A 22 12.60 1.84 3.38
N LEU A 23 12.87 1.63 4.67
CA LEU A 23 12.33 0.48 5.42
C LEU A 23 11.14 0.84 6.30
N VAL A 24 11.13 2.01 6.95
CA VAL A 24 10.05 2.39 7.89
C VAL A 24 8.68 2.44 7.22
N PRO A 25 8.52 2.94 5.97
CA PRO A 25 7.22 2.88 5.29
C PRO A 25 6.69 1.45 5.06
N GLY A 26 7.59 0.45 5.02
CA GLY A 26 7.24 -0.96 4.85
C GLY A 26 6.68 -1.65 6.10
N LEU A 27 6.65 -0.97 7.24
CA LEU A 27 6.05 -1.47 8.50
C LEU A 27 4.52 -1.38 8.45
N TYR A 28 3.89 -2.06 7.49
CA TYR A 28 2.47 -1.89 7.17
C TYR A 28 1.54 -2.11 8.37
N ALA A 29 1.79 -3.12 9.20
CA ALA A 29 0.98 -3.39 10.39
C ALA A 29 0.98 -2.21 11.37
N THR A 30 2.17 -1.66 11.69
CA THR A 30 2.30 -0.51 12.59
C THR A 30 1.59 0.73 12.06
N HIS A 31 1.64 0.96 10.75
CA HIS A 31 0.91 2.10 10.16
C HIS A 31 -0.59 1.85 10.13
N LEU A 32 -1.03 0.61 9.83
CA LEU A 32 -2.44 0.24 9.80
C LEU A 32 -3.10 0.34 11.18
N GLU A 33 -2.39 -0.03 12.26
CA GLU A 33 -2.88 0.15 13.64
C GLU A 33 -3.28 1.60 13.93
N ARG A 34 -2.54 2.59 13.41
CA ARG A 34 -2.87 4.01 13.57
C ARG A 34 -4.16 4.39 12.86
N TRP A 35 -4.42 3.84 11.69
CA TRP A 35 -5.68 4.05 10.96
C TRP A 35 -6.85 3.40 11.69
N LEU A 36 -6.65 2.20 12.26
CA LEU A 36 -7.66 1.46 13.01
C LEU A 36 -8.10 2.15 14.30
N THR A 37 -7.31 3.07 14.84
CA THR A 37 -7.73 3.95 15.95
C THR A 37 -8.91 4.87 15.57
N TYR A 38 -9.04 5.21 14.28
CA TYR A 38 -10.04 6.17 13.79
C TYR A 38 -11.12 5.54 12.91
N TYR A 39 -10.77 4.49 12.16
CA TYR A 39 -11.67 3.84 11.21
C TYR A 39 -11.87 2.37 11.60
N PRO A 40 -13.11 1.90 11.76
CA PRO A 40 -13.39 0.48 11.92
C PRO A 40 -12.90 -0.32 10.70
N PRO A 41 -12.56 -1.61 10.87
CA PRO A 41 -11.99 -2.44 9.80
C PRO A 41 -12.84 -2.49 8.52
N ASN A 42 -14.16 -2.41 8.63
CA ASN A 42 -15.07 -2.42 7.48
C ASN A 42 -15.05 -1.14 6.63
N GLN A 43 -14.41 -0.07 7.10
CA GLN A 43 -14.18 1.17 6.34
C GLN A 43 -12.80 1.21 5.69
N LEU A 44 -12.01 0.14 5.79
CA LEU A 44 -10.70 0.02 5.18
C LEU A 44 -10.67 -1.15 4.21
N MET A 45 -10.26 -0.88 2.97
CA MET A 45 -10.00 -1.90 1.96
C MET A 45 -8.50 -1.99 1.69
N ILE A 46 -7.90 -3.15 1.94
CA ILE A 46 -6.49 -3.42 1.64
C ILE A 46 -6.40 -3.99 0.23
N ILE A 47 -5.56 -3.38 -0.61
CA ILE A 47 -5.38 -3.77 -2.01
C ILE A 47 -4.07 -4.53 -2.16
N ASP A 48 -4.11 -5.69 -2.83
CA ASP A 48 -2.91 -6.38 -3.31
C ASP A 48 -2.32 -5.60 -4.50
N GLY A 49 -1.14 -5.00 -4.29
CA GLY A 49 -0.45 -4.23 -5.30
C GLY A 49 0.05 -5.06 -6.50
N GLN A 50 0.33 -6.35 -6.32
CA GLN A 50 0.70 -7.23 -7.43
C GLN A 50 -0.54 -7.56 -8.28
N GLN A 51 -1.67 -7.82 -7.64
CA GLN A 51 -2.94 -8.01 -8.35
C GLN A 51 -3.34 -6.75 -9.12
N LEU A 52 -3.23 -5.56 -8.51
CA LEU A 52 -3.54 -4.30 -9.18
C LEU A 52 -2.69 -4.06 -10.44
N ARG A 53 -1.40 -4.45 -10.40
CA ARG A 53 -0.52 -4.32 -11.57
C ARG A 53 -0.87 -5.30 -12.69
N ASN A 54 -1.22 -6.54 -12.34
CA ASN A 54 -1.44 -7.62 -13.31
C ASN A 54 -2.87 -7.63 -13.85
N ASP A 55 -3.85 -7.21 -13.05
CA ASP A 55 -5.29 -7.21 -13.36
C ASP A 55 -5.97 -5.99 -12.72
N PRO A 56 -5.72 -4.77 -13.24
CA PRO A 56 -6.27 -3.55 -12.68
C PRO A 56 -7.80 -3.50 -12.77
N ALA A 57 -8.39 -4.06 -13.83
CA ALA A 57 -9.84 -4.04 -14.02
C ALA A 57 -10.57 -4.78 -12.91
N LYS A 58 -10.06 -5.94 -12.48
CA LYS A 58 -10.63 -6.71 -11.37
C LYS A 58 -10.55 -5.96 -10.05
N VAL A 59 -9.38 -5.40 -9.71
CA VAL A 59 -9.21 -4.64 -8.46
C VAL A 59 -10.12 -3.41 -8.43
N MET A 60 -10.27 -2.72 -9.55
CA MET A 60 -11.16 -1.55 -9.64
C MET A 60 -12.64 -1.93 -9.56
N ASP A 61 -13.05 -3.10 -10.04
CA ASP A 61 -14.41 -3.62 -9.84
C ASP A 61 -14.71 -3.90 -8.36
N GLU A 62 -13.78 -4.53 -7.64
CA GLU A 62 -13.88 -4.74 -6.20
C GLU A 62 -13.92 -3.42 -5.41
N LEU A 63 -13.10 -2.43 -5.82
CA LEU A 63 -13.07 -1.10 -5.20
C LEU A 63 -14.39 -0.36 -5.35
N GLN A 64 -15.00 -0.40 -6.54
CA GLN A 64 -16.32 0.22 -6.76
C GLN A 64 -17.41 -0.39 -5.89
N LYS A 65 -17.39 -1.73 -5.73
CA LYS A 65 -18.32 -2.44 -4.85
C LYS A 65 -18.15 -2.02 -3.40
N PHE A 66 -16.92 -1.93 -2.92
CA PHE A 66 -16.60 -1.47 -1.57
C PHE A 66 -17.09 -0.04 -1.31
N LEU A 67 -16.91 0.85 -2.28
CA LEU A 67 -17.35 2.25 -2.20
C LEU A 67 -18.86 2.44 -2.43
N GLY A 68 -19.57 1.41 -2.90
CA GLY A 68 -21.00 1.51 -3.25
C GLY A 68 -21.26 2.45 -4.44
N VAL A 69 -20.33 2.52 -5.40
CA VAL A 69 -20.45 3.42 -6.56
C VAL A 69 -21.58 2.97 -7.49
N THR A 70 -22.43 3.93 -7.87
CA THR A 70 -23.49 3.73 -8.88
C THR A 70 -23.57 4.95 -9.80
N PRO A 71 -23.61 4.79 -11.14
CA PRO A 71 -23.56 3.52 -11.89
C PRO A 71 -22.15 2.89 -11.88
N TYR A 72 -22.08 1.57 -12.09
CA TYR A 72 -20.82 0.86 -12.24
C TYR A 72 -20.08 1.28 -13.51
N TYR A 73 -18.78 1.54 -13.39
CA TYR A 73 -17.88 1.83 -14.49
C TYR A 73 -17.16 0.56 -14.97
N ASN A 74 -17.15 0.34 -16.28
CA ASN A 74 -16.52 -0.82 -16.90
C ASN A 74 -15.03 -0.56 -17.14
N TYR A 75 -14.20 -0.92 -16.16
CA TYR A 75 -12.75 -0.79 -16.27
C TYR A 75 -12.10 -1.74 -17.28
N SER A 76 -12.71 -2.89 -17.58
CA SER A 76 -12.19 -3.79 -18.62
C SER A 76 -12.24 -3.16 -20.00
N GLN A 77 -13.26 -2.34 -20.29
CA GLN A 77 -13.33 -1.58 -21.55
C GLN A 77 -12.42 -0.35 -21.54
N ALA A 78 -12.33 0.33 -20.41
CA ALA A 78 -11.58 1.59 -20.30
C ALA A 78 -10.05 1.43 -20.29
N LEU A 79 -9.55 0.24 -19.93
CA LEU A 79 -8.12 -0.06 -19.81
C LEU A 79 -7.57 -0.92 -20.96
N THR A 80 -8.38 -1.17 -21.98
CA THR A 80 -7.96 -1.75 -23.28
C THR A 80 -7.40 -0.67 -24.20
#